data_AF-A0A2K1EGB4-F1
#
_entry.id   AF-A0A2K1EGB4-F1
#
_cell.length_a   1.000
_cell.length_b   1.000
_cell.length_c   1.000
_cell.angle_alpha   90.00
_cell.angle_beta   90.00
_cell.angle_gamma   90.00
#
_symmetry.space_group_name_H-M   'P 1'
#
loop_
_entity.id
_entity.type
_entity.pdbx_description
1 polymer ?
#
loop_
_entity_poly.entity_id
_entity_poly.type
_entity_poly.pdbx_seq_one_letter_code
_entity_poly.pdbx_strand_id
1 'polypeptide(L)'
;MTERSAQKVFDKTLAEAGIHKQVSIHSLRHSFATLLLENGIDLRYIQELLGHQSVRTTERYTHVSRRDIGRIQSPLDRMSGQED
;
A
#
# COMPACT_ATOMS: atom_id res chain seq x y z
N MET A 1 24.59 0.12 -3.98
CA MET A 1 24.04 -1.21 -3.67
C MET A 1 23.31 -1.71 -4.91
N THR A 2 23.51 -2.96 -5.34
CA THR A 2 22.75 -3.51 -6.47
C THR A 2 21.48 -4.19 -5.94
N GLU A 3 20.48 -4.36 -6.80
CA GLU A 3 19.26 -5.11 -6.46
C GLU A 3 19.59 -6.53 -5.95
N ARG A 4 20.56 -7.20 -6.58
CA ARG A 4 21.05 -8.53 -6.15
C ARG A 4 21.70 -8.49 -4.77
N SER A 5 22.45 -7.44 -4.44
CA SER A 5 23.05 -7.28 -3.12
C SER A 5 21.98 -7.13 -2.05
N ALA A 6 20.92 -6.36 -2.33
CA ALA A 6 19.79 -6.17 -1.41
C ALA A 6 19.01 -7.48 -1.18
N GLN A 7 18.73 -8.21 -2.27
CA GLN A 7 18.05 -9.51 -2.19
C GLN A 7 18.86 -10.51 -1.36
N LYS A 8 20.18 -10.58 -1.57
CA LYS A 8 21.05 -11.51 -0.83
C LYS A 8 21.09 -11.22 0.67
N VAL A 9 21.09 -9.94 1.06
CA VAL A 9 21.01 -9.54 2.48
C VAL A 9 19.65 -9.95 3.04
N PHE A 10 18.56 -9.70 2.32
CA PHE A 10 17.21 -10.06 2.74
C PHE A 10 17.05 -11.57 2.93
N ASP A 11 17.53 -12.40 2.00
CA ASP A 11 17.44 -13.86 2.09
C ASP A 11 18.19 -14.41 3.31
N LYS A 12 19.36 -13.84 3.61
CA LYS A 12 20.11 -14.16 4.83
C LYS A 12 19.31 -13.83 6.08
N THR A 13 18.72 -12.63 6.13
CA THR A 13 17.90 -12.21 7.28
C THR A 13 16.65 -13.06 7.46
N LEU A 14 16.01 -13.53 6.38
CA LEU A 14 14.87 -14.46 6.48
C LEU A 14 15.26 -15.78 7.14
N ALA A 15 16.42 -16.33 6.76
CA ALA A 15 16.94 -17.56 7.35
C ALA A 15 17.25 -17.39 8.84
N GLU A 16 17.88 -16.27 9.21
CA GLU A 16 18.18 -15.93 10.61
C GLU A 16 16.91 -15.70 11.44
N ALA A 17 15.85 -15.15 10.85
CA ALA A 17 14.57 -14.92 11.49
C ALA A 17 13.67 -16.18 11.57
N GLY A 18 14.09 -17.32 10.99
CA GLY A 18 13.29 -18.55 10.96
C GLY A 18 12.02 -18.45 10.09
N ILE A 19 12.00 -17.54 9.11
CA ILE A 19 10.84 -17.33 8.24
C ILE A 19 10.95 -18.28 7.02
N HIS A 20 10.11 -19.31 7.00
CA HIS A 20 10.05 -20.29 5.90
C HIS A 20 9.09 -19.90 4.77
N LYS A 21 8.36 -18.80 4.92
CA LYS A 21 7.43 -18.31 3.89
C LYS A 21 8.23 -17.83 2.68
N GLN A 22 7.74 -18.14 1.48
CA GLN A 22 8.30 -17.59 0.25
C GLN A 22 7.98 -16.09 0.14
N VAL A 23 8.93 -15.25 0.56
CA VAL A 23 8.85 -13.79 0.50
C VAL A 23 10.14 -13.23 -0.10
N SER A 24 10.07 -12.06 -0.72
CA SER A 24 11.23 -11.37 -1.31
C SER A 24 11.31 -9.93 -0.82
N ILE A 25 12.35 -9.20 -1.21
CA ILE A 25 12.47 -7.78 -0.87
C ILE A 25 11.28 -6.95 -1.42
N HIS A 26 10.65 -7.42 -2.51
CA HIS A 26 9.44 -6.82 -3.05
C HIS A 26 8.22 -7.00 -2.14
N SER A 27 8.19 -8.06 -1.33
CA SER A 27 7.14 -8.26 -0.32
C SER A 27 7.14 -7.15 0.73
N LEU A 28 8.32 -6.65 1.12
CA LEU A 28 8.42 -5.48 2.02
C LEU A 28 7.83 -4.22 1.38
N ARG A 29 8.15 -3.95 0.11
CA ARG A 29 7.57 -2.83 -0.65
C ARG A 29 6.06 -2.93 -0.69
N HIS A 30 5.52 -4.13 -0.93
CA HIS A 30 4.08 -4.35 -0.94
C HIS A 30 3.45 -4.10 0.43
N SER A 31 4.02 -4.61 1.51
CA SER A 31 3.54 -4.35 2.86
C SER A 31 3.55 -2.87 3.21
N PHE A 32 4.62 -2.15 2.87
CA PHE A 32 4.72 -0.71 3.10
C PHE A 32 3.62 0.07 2.37
N ALA A 33 3.39 -0.25 1.09
CA ALA A 33 2.36 0.42 0.31
C ALA A 33 0.94 0.15 0.82
N THR A 34 0.65 -1.10 1.22
CA THR A 34 -0.64 -1.47 1.84
C THR A 34 -0.85 -0.70 3.15
N LEU A 35 0.16 -0.63 4.02
CA LEU A 35 0.09 0.13 5.28
C LEU A 35 -0.19 1.61 5.05
N LEU A 36 0.44 2.25 4.06
CA LEU A 36 0.15 3.64 3.73
C LEU A 36 -1.30 3.80 3.26
N LEU A 37 -1.78 2.89 2.42
CA LEU A 37 -3.13 2.95 1.88
C LEU A 37 -4.20 2.73 2.96
N GLU A 38 -3.96 1.80 3.88
CA GLU A 38 -4.79 1.52 5.07
C GLU A 38 -4.83 2.69 6.05
N ASN A 39 -3.73 3.42 6.21
CA ASN A 39 -3.67 4.66 6.98
C ASN A 39 -4.29 5.87 6.26
N GLY A 40 -4.99 5.66 5.13
CA GLY A 40 -5.73 6.70 4.43
C GLY A 40 -4.89 7.59 3.51
N ILE A 41 -3.59 7.29 3.33
CA ILE A 41 -2.74 8.06 2.41
C ILE A 41 -3.27 7.90 0.98
N ASP A 42 -3.30 8.99 0.22
CA ASP A 42 -3.78 8.98 -1.15
C ASP A 42 -2.88 8.11 -2.05
N LEU A 43 -3.51 7.38 -2.98
CA LEU A 43 -2.83 6.49 -3.90
C LEU A 43 -1.78 7.22 -4.77
N ARG A 44 -2.01 8.50 -5.09
CA ARG A 44 -1.08 9.34 -5.83
C ARG A 44 0.20 9.62 -5.06
N TYR A 45 0.10 9.93 -3.77
CA TYR A 45 1.27 10.13 -2.91
C TYR A 45 2.05 8.82 -2.75
N ILE A 46 1.36 7.69 -2.60
CA ILE A 46 2.00 6.36 -2.55
C ILE A 46 2.72 6.07 -3.87
N GLN A 47 2.13 6.40 -5.01
CA GLN A 47 2.74 6.24 -6.33
C GLN A 47 4.05 7.03 -6.45
N GLU A 48 4.04 8.30 -6.08
CA GLU A 48 5.21 9.19 -6.14
C GLU A 48 6.31 8.70 -5.18
N LEU A 49 5.95 8.37 -3.94
CA LEU A 49 6.89 7.87 -2.94
C LEU A 49 7.59 6.57 -3.37
N LEU A 50 6.89 5.69 -4.08
CA LEU A 50 7.44 4.43 -4.58
C LEU A 50 8.11 4.55 -5.96
N GLY A 51 8.06 5.74 -6.58
CA GLY A 51 8.64 5.99 -7.91
C GLY A 51 7.96 5.20 -9.04
N HIS A 52 6.68 4.87 -8.88
CA HIS A 52 5.94 4.10 -9.88
C HIS A 52 5.59 4.95 -11.10
N GLN A 53 6.08 4.53 -12.27
CA GLN A 53 5.82 5.18 -13.56
C GLN A 53 4.35 5.13 -13.99
N SER A 54 3.56 4.21 -13.45
CA SER A 54 2.14 4.05 -13.77
C SER A 54 1.32 3.88 -12.51
N VAL A 55 0.17 4.57 -12.47
CA VAL A 55 -0.81 4.42 -11.38
C VAL A 55 -1.33 2.98 -11.28
N ARG A 56 -1.41 2.26 -12.40
CA ARG A 56 -1.83 0.85 -12.49
C ARG A 56 -0.94 -0.08 -11.64
N THR A 57 0.34 0.25 -11.48
CA THR A 57 1.25 -0.50 -10.61
C THR A 57 0.90 -0.32 -9.13
N THR A 58 0.44 0.88 -8.76
CA THR A 58 0.03 1.24 -7.39
C THR A 58 -1.40 0.79 -7.07
N GLU A 59 -2.30 0.79 -8.05
CA GLU A 59 -3.68 0.31 -7.91
C GLU A 59 -3.77 -1.13 -7.40
N ARG A 60 -2.75 -1.97 -7.60
CA ARG A 60 -2.70 -3.32 -7.02
C ARG A 60 -2.94 -3.33 -5.50
N TYR A 61 -2.61 -2.25 -4.79
CA TYR A 61 -2.79 -2.15 -3.34
C TYR A 61 -4.25 -1.88 -2.92
N THR A 62 -5.08 -1.36 -3.82
CA THR A 62 -6.49 -1.04 -3.51
C THR A 62 -7.35 -2.29 -3.32
N HIS A 63 -6.96 -3.42 -3.91
CA HIS A 63 -7.63 -4.70 -3.67
C HIS A 63 -7.47 -5.22 -2.24
N VAL A 64 -6.42 -4.78 -1.53
CA VAL A 64 -6.09 -5.27 -0.19
C VAL A 64 -6.64 -4.33 0.89
N SER A 65 -6.64 -3.02 0.61
CA SER A 65 -7.24 -2.02 1.48
C SER A 65 -8.76 -2.01 1.29
N ARG A 66 -9.49 -2.56 2.26
CA ARG A 66 -10.94 -2.34 2.40
C ARG A 66 -11.17 -0.89 2.81
N ARG A 67 -11.10 0.05 1.87
CA ARG A 67 -11.67 1.39 2.11
C ARG A 67 -13.18 1.20 2.20
N ASP A 68 -13.74 1.45 3.37
CA ASP A 68 -15.18 1.46 3.60
C ASP A 68 -15.81 2.52 2.68
N ILE A 69 -16.31 2.09 1.52
CA ILE A 69 -17.11 2.94 0.63
C ILE A 69 -18.29 3.53 1.41
N GLY A 70 -18.79 2.83 2.44
CA GLY A 70 -19.83 3.32 3.35
C GLY A 70 -19.43 4.51 4.23
N ARG A 71 -18.15 4.91 4.29
CA ARG A 71 -17.71 6.15 4.97
C ARG A 71 -17.63 7.36 4.05
N ILE A 72 -17.81 7.19 2.75
CA ILE A 72 -17.82 8.31 1.80
C ILE A 72 -19.16 9.02 1.96
N GLN A 73 -19.15 10.17 2.63
CA GLN A 73 -20.33 11.03 2.72
C GLN A 73 -20.57 11.71 1.37
N SER A 74 -21.76 11.54 0.81
CA SER A 74 -22.15 12.28 -0.38
C SER A 74 -22.26 13.77 -0.02
N PRO A 75 -21.82 14.69 -0.90
CA PRO A 75 -22.14 16.11 -0.75
C PRO A 75 -23.64 16.36 -0.59
N LEU A 76 -24.49 15.52 -1.20
CA LEU A 76 -25.95 15.61 -1.08
C LEU A 76 -26.45 15.23 0.32
N ASP A 77 -25.81 14.26 0.99
CA ASP A 77 -26.15 13.87 2.37
C ASP A 77 -25.91 15.01 3.37
N ARG A 78 -24.99 15.93 3.03
CA ARG A 78 -24.70 17.14 3.82
C ARG A 78 -25.70 18.26 3.57
N MET A 79 -26.39 18.23 2.43
CA MET A 79 -27.36 19.26 2.02
C MET A 79 -28.77 18.97 2.55
N SER A 80 -29.13 17.68 2.71
CA SER A 80 -30.42 17.26 3.26
C SER A 80 -30.63 17.51 4.76
N GLY A 81 -29.68 18.17 5.44
CA GLY A 81 -29.78 18.54 6.86
C GLY A 81 -29.90 20.05 7.12
N GLN A 82 -30.10 20.87 6.08
CA GLN A 82 -30.39 22.31 6.16
C GLN A 82 -31.84 22.60 5.73
N GLU A 83 -32.78 21.91 6.35
CA GLU A 83 -34.20 22.29 6.34
C GLU A 83 -34.67 22.19 7.79
N ASP A 84 -34.40 23.24 8.57
CA ASP A 84 -35.13 23.68 9.78
C ASP A 84 -34.51 24.99 10.32
#